data_AF-A0A4R4XL77-F1
#
_entry.id   AF-A0A4R4XL77-F1
#
_cell.length_a   1.000
_cell.length_b   1.000
_cell.length_c   1.000
_cell.angle_alpha   90.00
_cell.angle_beta   90.00
_cell.angle_gamma   90.00
#
_symmetry.space_group_name_H-M   'P 1'
#
loop_
_entity.id
_entity.type
_entity.pdbx_description
1 polymer ?
#
loop_
_entity_poly.entity_id
_entity_poly.type
_entity_poly.pdbx_seq_one_letter_code
_entity_poly.pdbx_strand_id
1 'polypeptide(L)'
;MTEAVSAASVPAPVSGTAFGIGADGTYTRFGQVAAFVLGVLTMFAFLPLLVVAAMLYTRSETVFAEDPARARRLVNWSWISIAVPGGLAFIALAVLGLGALLR
;
A
#
# COMPACT_ATOMS: atom_id res chain seq x y z
N MET A 1 46.20 22.11 -15.66
CA MET A 1 45.04 21.21 -15.81
C MET A 1 44.94 20.46 -14.49
N THR A 2 44.25 21.05 -13.51
CA THR A 2 44.19 20.53 -12.12
C THR A 2 42.85 20.97 -11.52
N GLU A 3 41.93 20.02 -11.57
CA GLU A 3 40.84 19.71 -10.64
C GLU A 3 40.35 20.81 -9.69
N ALA A 4 39.26 21.46 -10.09
CA ALA A 4 38.26 21.93 -9.14
C ALA A 4 37.14 20.89 -9.12
N VAL A 5 37.34 19.78 -8.41
CA VAL A 5 36.21 18.90 -8.04
C VAL A 5 35.37 19.72 -7.07
N SER A 6 34.33 20.33 -7.62
CA SER A 6 33.28 21.00 -6.87
C SER A 6 32.82 20.05 -5.77
N ALA A 7 33.19 20.37 -4.52
CA ALA A 7 32.75 19.65 -3.34
C ALA A 7 31.23 19.76 -3.30
N ALA A 8 30.55 18.76 -3.87
CA ALA A 8 29.12 18.61 -3.74
C ALA A 8 28.85 18.51 -2.23
N SER A 9 28.12 19.48 -1.69
CA SER A 9 27.71 19.50 -0.30
C SER A 9 26.92 18.23 -0.01
N VAL A 10 27.52 17.28 0.70
CA VAL A 10 26.80 16.12 1.22
C VAL A 10 25.83 16.65 2.29
N PRO A 11 24.51 16.49 2.13
CA PRO A 11 23.56 16.92 3.13
C PRO A 11 23.89 16.25 4.46
N ALA A 12 23.87 16.99 5.57
CA ALA A 12 24.10 16.42 6.88
C ALA A 12 23.04 15.33 7.16
N PRO A 13 23.43 14.15 7.67
CA PRO A 13 22.49 13.08 7.95
C PRO A 13 21.44 13.58 8.93
N VAL A 14 20.18 13.57 8.50
CA VAL A 14 19.05 14.06 9.28
C VAL A 14 18.76 13.02 10.37
N SER A 15 18.71 13.47 11.63
CA SER A 15 18.41 12.61 12.77
C SER A 15 17.00 12.02 12.65
N GLY A 16 16.92 10.72 12.38
CA GLY A 16 15.68 9.95 12.23
C GLY A 16 15.61 9.25 10.88
N THR A 17 16.39 8.19 10.70
CA THR A 17 16.30 7.36 9.49
C THR A 17 14.96 6.62 9.50
N ALA A 18 14.09 6.97 8.55
CA ALA A 18 12.87 6.21 8.30
C ALA A 18 13.22 4.73 8.02
N PHE A 19 12.33 3.82 8.41
CA PHE A 19 12.56 2.38 8.24
C PHE A 19 12.97 2.04 6.80
N GLY A 20 14.12 1.39 6.63
CA GLY A 20 14.65 1.00 5.33
C GLY A 20 15.45 2.07 4.58
N ILE A 21 15.59 3.28 5.11
CA ILE A 21 16.38 4.39 4.53
C ILE A 21 17.74 4.51 5.23
N GLY A 22 18.81 4.67 4.45
CA GLY A 22 20.18 4.89 4.90
C GLY A 22 20.44 6.34 5.30
N ALA A 23 21.59 6.58 5.94
CA ALA A 23 21.99 7.93 6.38
C ALA A 23 22.20 8.92 5.23
N ASP A 24 22.43 8.40 4.02
CA ASP A 24 22.53 9.13 2.76
C ASP A 24 21.17 9.45 2.12
N GLY A 25 20.07 9.04 2.75
CA GLY A 25 18.71 9.24 2.26
C GLY A 25 18.27 8.26 1.17
N THR A 26 19.10 7.29 0.81
CA THR A 26 18.74 6.24 -0.16
C THR A 26 18.18 5.01 0.53
N TYR A 27 17.51 4.10 -0.21
CA TYR A 27 17.10 2.83 0.39
C TYR A 27 18.32 1.99 0.76
N THR A 28 18.33 1.45 1.98
CA THR A 28 19.18 0.32 2.30
C THR A 28 18.80 -0.88 1.41
N ARG A 29 19.72 -1.82 1.17
CA ARG A 29 19.38 -3.04 0.39
C ARG A 29 18.15 -3.76 0.93
N PHE A 30 18.04 -3.84 2.25
CA PHE A 30 16.87 -4.42 2.92
C PHE A 30 15.60 -3.59 2.66
N GLY A 31 15.66 -2.27 2.82
CA GLY A 31 14.55 -1.36 2.56
C GLY A 31 14.04 -1.45 1.12
N GLN A 32 14.95 -1.54 0.16
CA GLN A 32 14.61 -1.70 -1.26
C GLN A 32 13.89 -3.02 -1.53
N VAL A 33 14.40 -4.14 -1.01
CA VAL A 33 13.77 -5.46 -1.17
C VAL A 33 12.40 -5.48 -0.50
N ALA A 34 12.30 -4.97 0.72
CA ALA A 34 11.03 -4.90 1.45
C ALA A 34 9.99 -4.05 0.71
N ALA A 35 10.37 -2.86 0.22
CA ALA A 35 9.49 -1.99 -0.55
C ALA A 35 9.03 -2.66 -1.85
N PHE A 36 9.94 -3.33 -2.57
CA PHE A 36 9.61 -4.05 -3.80
C PHE A 36 8.64 -5.19 -3.54
N VAL A 37 8.95 -6.07 -2.58
CA VAL A 37 8.08 -7.22 -2.25
C VAL A 37 6.71 -6.74 -1.78
N LEU A 38 6.67 -5.71 -0.93
CA LEU A 38 5.40 -5.14 -0.48
C LEU A 38 4.59 -4.59 -1.66
N GLY A 39 5.21 -3.82 -2.56
CA GLY A 39 4.54 -3.30 -3.76
C GLY A 39 4.00 -4.40 -4.67
N VAL A 40 4.77 -5.47 -4.88
CA VAL A 40 4.34 -6.63 -5.66
C VAL A 40 3.16 -7.33 -4.99
N LEU A 41 3.24 -7.60 -3.68
CA LEU A 41 2.14 -8.22 -2.94
C LEU A 41 0.88 -7.35 -2.97
N THR A 42 1.01 -6.03 -2.83
CA THR A 42 -0.11 -5.09 -2.96
C THR A 42 -0.74 -5.18 -4.34
N MET A 43 0.07 -5.21 -5.41
CA MET A 43 -0.45 -5.34 -6.77
C MET A 43 -1.23 -6.63 -6.96
N PHE A 44 -0.66 -7.77 -6.55
CA PHE A 44 -1.31 -9.08 -6.69
C PHE A 44 -2.53 -9.26 -5.78
N ALA A 45 -2.59 -8.58 -4.64
CA ALA A 45 -3.76 -8.65 -3.77
C ALA A 45 -4.88 -7.71 -4.22
N PHE A 46 -4.56 -6.42 -4.43
CA PHE A 46 -5.58 -5.39 -4.63
C PHE A 46 -6.09 -5.34 -6.07
N LEU A 47 -5.24 -5.58 -7.07
CA LEU A 47 -5.67 -5.48 -8.47
C LEU A 47 -6.76 -6.52 -8.82
N PRO A 48 -6.61 -7.83 -8.49
CA PRO A 48 -7.67 -8.80 -8.76
C PRO A 48 -8.93 -8.52 -7.95
N LEU A 49 -8.79 -8.06 -6.70
CA LEU A 49 -9.94 -7.72 -5.86
C LEU A 49 -10.71 -6.51 -6.38
N LEU A 50 -10.03 -5.52 -6.97
CA LEU A 50 -10.67 -4.41 -7.65
C LEU A 50 -11.50 -4.90 -8.84
N VAL A 51 -10.96 -5.82 -9.64
CA VAL A 51 -11.68 -6.43 -10.77
C VAL A 51 -12.90 -7.20 -10.27
N VAL A 52 -12.76 -8.02 -9.22
CA VAL A 52 -13.88 -8.76 -8.61
C VAL A 52 -14.95 -7.79 -8.11
N ALA A 53 -14.57 -6.70 -7.43
CA ALA A 53 -15.50 -5.69 -6.95
C ALA A 53 -16.29 -5.06 -8.11
N ALA A 54 -15.60 -4.64 -9.17
CA ALA A 54 -16.24 -4.08 -10.35
C ALA A 54 -17.24 -5.07 -10.98
N MET A 55 -16.85 -6.34 -11.14
CA MET A 55 -17.73 -7.37 -11.69
C MET A 55 -18.97 -7.62 -10.82
N LEU A 56 -18.81 -7.69 -9.50
CA LEU A 56 -19.92 -7.87 -8.56
C LEU A 56 -20.88 -6.69 -8.60
N TYR A 57 -20.35 -5.47 -8.67
CA TYR A 57 -21.14 -4.25 -8.77
C TYR A 57 -21.93 -4.21 -10.09
N THR A 58 -21.27 -4.42 -11.23
CA THR A 58 -21.96 -4.50 -12.54
C THR A 58 -23.02 -5.59 -12.56
N ARG A 59 -22.75 -6.77 -11.97
CA ARG A 59 -23.75 -7.83 -11.90
C ARG A 59 -24.95 -7.42 -11.04
N SER A 60 -24.74 -6.66 -9.97
CA SER A 60 -25.83 -6.18 -9.13
C SER A 60 -26.83 -5.31 -9.91
N GLU A 61 -26.35 -4.44 -10.81
CA GLU A 61 -27.17 -3.58 -11.67
C GLU A 61 -28.16 -4.39 -12.50
N THR A 62 -27.72 -5.52 -13.03
CA THR A 62 -28.58 -6.41 -13.84
C THR A 62 -29.61 -7.19 -13.02
N VAL A 63 -29.43 -7.32 -11.70
CA VAL A 63 -30.26 -8.17 -10.83
C VAL A 63 -31.23 -7.34 -9.98
N PHE A 64 -31.03 -6.02 -9.85
CA PHE A 64 -31.86 -5.15 -8.99
C PHE A 64 -33.36 -5.20 -9.30
N ALA A 65 -33.72 -5.28 -10.58
CA ALA A 65 -35.12 -5.27 -11.01
C ALA A 65 -35.86 -6.58 -10.64
N GLU A 66 -35.15 -7.69 -10.57
CA GLU A 66 -35.71 -9.03 -10.37
C GLU A 66 -35.63 -9.46 -8.91
N ASP A 67 -34.47 -9.24 -8.27
CA ASP A 67 -34.20 -9.66 -6.90
C ASP A 67 -33.35 -8.59 -6.18
N PRO A 68 -34.00 -7.62 -5.51
CA PRO A 68 -33.30 -6.56 -4.80
C PRO A 68 -32.49 -7.08 -3.60
N ALA A 69 -32.87 -8.21 -3.01
CA ALA A 69 -32.14 -8.78 -1.88
C ALA A 69 -30.79 -9.35 -2.33
N ARG A 70 -30.79 -10.08 -3.46
CA ARG A 70 -29.56 -10.58 -4.08
C ARG A 70 -28.68 -9.45 -4.59
N ALA A 71 -29.26 -8.43 -5.22
CA ALA A 71 -28.49 -7.28 -5.70
C ALA A 71 -27.75 -6.56 -4.56
N ARG A 72 -28.42 -6.30 -3.42
CA ARG A 72 -27.77 -5.74 -2.21
C ARG A 72 -26.63 -6.62 -1.71
N ARG A 73 -26.79 -7.94 -1.75
CA ARG A 73 -25.72 -8.87 -1.35
C ARG A 73 -24.50 -8.74 -2.27
N LEU A 74 -24.69 -8.63 -3.58
CA LEU A 74 -23.60 -8.41 -4.54
C LEU A 74 -22.88 -7.07 -4.31
N VAL A 75 -23.63 -5.99 -4.04
CA VAL A 75 -23.06 -4.69 -3.68
C VAL A 75 -22.24 -4.76 -2.39
N ASN A 76 -22.76 -5.43 -1.36
CA ASN A 76 -22.04 -5.61 -0.11
C ASN A 76 -20.74 -6.40 -0.32
N TRP A 77 -20.77 -7.45 -1.14
CA TRP A 77 -19.56 -8.21 -1.48
C TRP A 77 -18.55 -7.38 -2.28
N SER A 78 -19.01 -6.54 -3.21
CA SER A 78 -18.15 -5.59 -3.92
C SER A 78 -17.41 -4.66 -2.95
N TRP A 79 -18.13 -4.11 -1.98
CA TRP A 79 -17.52 -3.27 -0.94
C TRP A 79 -16.53 -4.05 -0.06
N ILE A 80 -16.88 -5.27 0.35
CA ILE A 80 -16.00 -6.13 1.16
C ILE A 80 -14.68 -6.41 0.43
N SER A 81 -14.71 -6.68 -0.88
CA SER A 81 -13.51 -6.94 -1.69
C SER A 81 -12.49 -5.79 -1.66
N ILE A 82 -12.93 -4.55 -1.39
CA ILE A 82 -12.04 -3.38 -1.34
C ILE A 82 -11.76 -2.96 0.11
N ALA A 83 -12.82 -2.84 0.92
CA ALA A 83 -12.75 -2.24 2.24
C ALA A 83 -12.03 -3.13 3.26
N VAL A 84 -12.22 -4.45 3.21
CA VAL A 84 -11.60 -5.37 4.18
C VAL A 84 -10.08 -5.43 4.01
N PRO A 85 -9.53 -5.68 2.81
CA PRO A 85 -8.07 -5.64 2.61
C PRO A 85 -7.46 -4.28 2.98
N GLY A 86 -8.12 -3.17 2.60
CA GLY A 86 -7.68 -1.82 2.96
C GLY A 86 -7.67 -1.58 4.47
N GLY A 87 -8.73 -2.02 5.17
CA GLY A 87 -8.83 -1.94 6.62
C GLY A 87 -7.76 -2.77 7.34
N LEU A 88 -7.50 -3.99 6.86
CA LEU A 88 -6.43 -4.84 7.41
C LEU A 88 -5.04 -4.21 7.20
N ALA A 89 -4.77 -3.67 6.01
CA ALA A 89 -3.52 -2.96 5.74
C ALA A 89 -3.35 -1.73 6.65
N PHE A 90 -4.42 -0.97 6.87
CA PHE A 90 -4.41 0.18 7.78
C PHE A 90 -4.14 -0.24 9.23
N ILE A 91 -4.82 -1.28 9.73
CA ILE A 91 -4.59 -1.82 11.08
C ILE A 91 -3.14 -2.28 11.24
N ALA A 92 -2.60 -3.01 10.25
CA ALA A 92 -1.21 -3.46 10.28
C ALA A 92 -0.23 -2.27 10.38
N LEU A 93 -0.43 -1.22 9.59
CA LEU A 93 0.39 -0.01 9.65
C LEU A 93 0.25 0.72 11.00
N ALA A 94 -0.96 0.81 11.55
CA ALA A 94 -1.20 1.44 12.84
C ALA A 94 -0.51 0.69 13.99
N VAL A 95 -0.57 -0.65 13.99
CA VAL A 95 0.10 -1.50 14.99
C VAL A 95 1.62 -1.35 14.89
N LEU A 96 2.18 -1.38 13.67
CA LEU A 96 3.62 -1.20 13.46
C LEU A 96 4.07 0.20 13.87
N GLY A 97 3.31 1.24 13.51
CA GLY A 97 3.58 2.62 13.88
C GLY A 97 3.52 2.86 15.39
N LEU A 98 2.50 2.31 16.07
CA LEU A 98 2.38 2.37 17.52
C LEU A 98 3.53 1.63 18.22
N GLY A 99 3.90 0.44 17.73
CA GLY A 99 5.03 -0.31 18.27
C GLY A 99 6.38 0.40 18.11
N ALA A 100 6.54 1.21 17.06
CA ALA A 100 7.71 2.05 16.86
C ALA A 100 7.71 3.29 17.77
N LEU A 101 6.54 3.86 18.09
CA LEU A 101 6.41 5.02 18.97
C LEU A 101 6.63 4.68 20.46
N LEU A 102 6.33 3.44 20.85
CA LEU A 102 6.46 2.96 22.24
C LEU A 102 7.86 2.40 22.59
N ARG A 103 8.80 2.42 21.63
CA ARG A 103 10.21 2.02 21.82
C ARG A 103 11.09 3.26 21.92
#